data_AF-A0A3C0Q5I2-F1
#
_entry.id   AF-A0A3C0Q5I2-F1
#
_cell.length_a   1.000
_cell.length_b   1.000
_cell.length_c   1.000
_cell.angle_alpha   90.00
_cell.angle_beta   90.00
_cell.angle_gamma   90.00
#
_symmetry.space_group_name_H-M   'P 1'
#
loop_
_entity.id
_entity.type
_entity.pdbx_description
1 polymer ?
#
loop_
_entity_poly.entity_id
_entity_poly.type
_entity_poly.pdbx_seq_one_letter_code
_entity_poly.pdbx_strand_id
1 'polypeptide(L)'
;MNANELINLKNACTNISDNIRAIFPSLTLHFLICTPDKKQDAISGIIGKINGHPAFNEAFQVLKAWASIPTQQTAFLGLSEGQESIVFSFKTRPKTLAFISLDTSRYQELYDAIQAIHFEMAIFLDTYSKHLKKPMNINGNVFVHKTTQLATCHLNLKADIYSILQLLREGQYDAPLLLAQQRSLETLTPQTNFNPEEYAFPIALDVINYTIEKQISSTITSKSSVPLLSQYQLAGQITDCFDSDNLQSWTQFATSCQDMAWSGFTPSQILGAAVNTSTNPFIKAIGHMLAELTNLAPTEESHLPGGYNPFLAEEINEIRHKRTCEETFEMIMYHVIEADSHLPFLRVANNQNEALLKGKISGWCANALHAAAKAYMGAKDRGIPPVQAARLEFQSAHLQSNWTLLKHIGQYVISMSRQDTPTTLPDLLKWISQQPDSRHMSVSLNITISDPQYTNSAESALQPATPIHNLPLKKIDDPDKFLSDLEAKVQKAYQEPVPPVGNPAAEAPPKFVFESDD
;
A
#
# COMPACT_ATOMS: atom_id res chain seq x y z
N MET A 1 10.16 -12.76 -18.49
CA MET A 1 9.31 -13.35 -19.54
C MET A 1 10.08 -13.64 -20.83
N ASN A 2 9.98 -14.86 -21.34
CA ASN A 2 10.58 -15.28 -22.61
C ASN A 2 9.68 -14.96 -23.82
N ALA A 3 10.19 -15.18 -25.04
CA ALA A 3 9.45 -14.85 -26.27
C ALA A 3 8.14 -15.63 -26.44
N ASN A 4 8.08 -16.90 -26.02
CA ASN A 4 6.89 -17.72 -26.12
C ASN A 4 5.79 -17.28 -25.14
N GLU A 5 6.18 -16.95 -23.92
CA GLU A 5 5.28 -16.37 -22.91
C GLU A 5 4.69 -15.04 -23.39
N LEU A 6 5.51 -14.18 -24.02
CA LEU A 6 5.02 -12.93 -24.60
C LEU A 6 4.00 -13.16 -25.73
N ILE A 7 4.17 -14.21 -26.54
CA ILE A 7 3.19 -14.60 -27.57
C ILE A 7 1.89 -15.07 -26.90
N ASN A 8 1.97 -15.92 -25.88
CA ASN A 8 0.81 -16.41 -25.14
C ASN A 8 0.03 -15.28 -24.48
N LEU A 9 0.74 -14.32 -23.87
CA LEU A 9 0.17 -13.11 -23.28
C LEU A 9 -0.59 -12.27 -24.32
N LYS A 10 0.00 -12.05 -25.49
CA LYS A 10 -0.67 -11.33 -26.60
C LYS A 10 -1.93 -12.07 -27.06
N ASN A 11 -1.88 -13.40 -27.18
CA ASN A 11 -3.03 -14.21 -27.56
C ASN A 11 -4.15 -14.13 -26.51
N ALA A 12 -3.82 -14.18 -25.21
CA ALA A 12 -4.77 -14.00 -24.13
C ALA A 12 -5.46 -12.64 -24.21
N CYS A 13 -4.70 -11.55 -24.40
CA CYS A 13 -5.24 -10.22 -24.60
C CYS A 13 -6.16 -10.11 -25.84
N THR A 14 -5.81 -10.74 -26.95
CA THR A 14 -6.68 -10.79 -28.14
C THR A 14 -8.00 -11.48 -27.84
N ASN A 15 -7.96 -12.65 -27.19
CA ASN A 15 -9.16 -13.37 -26.78
C ASN A 15 -10.05 -12.54 -25.83
N ILE A 16 -9.46 -11.84 -24.87
CA ILE A 16 -10.20 -10.94 -23.97
C ILE A 16 -10.86 -9.80 -24.77
N SER A 17 -10.13 -9.17 -25.68
CA SER A 17 -10.65 -8.10 -26.55
C SER A 17 -11.84 -8.58 -27.38
N ASP A 18 -11.73 -9.76 -28.00
CA ASP A 18 -12.80 -10.32 -28.84
C ASP A 18 -14.04 -10.68 -28.01
N ASN A 19 -13.85 -11.24 -26.82
CA ASN A 19 -14.94 -11.49 -25.88
C ASN A 19 -15.64 -10.18 -25.47
N ILE A 20 -14.89 -9.12 -25.16
CA ILE A 20 -15.47 -7.81 -24.83
C ILE A 20 -16.24 -7.22 -25.99
N ARG A 21 -15.73 -7.32 -27.23
CA ARG A 21 -16.43 -6.85 -28.42
C ARG A 21 -17.72 -7.63 -28.68
N ALA A 22 -17.74 -8.93 -28.39
CA ALA A 22 -18.95 -9.75 -28.51
C ALA A 22 -20.05 -9.29 -27.52
N ILE A 23 -19.66 -8.85 -26.32
CA ILE A 23 -20.57 -8.34 -25.29
C ILE A 23 -21.02 -6.91 -25.60
N PHE A 24 -20.08 -6.06 -26.06
CA PHE A 24 -20.28 -4.64 -26.33
C PHE A 24 -19.87 -4.31 -27.77
N PRO A 25 -20.75 -4.48 -28.77
CA PRO A 25 -20.41 -4.32 -30.19
C PRO A 25 -20.00 -2.91 -30.62
N SER A 26 -20.30 -1.89 -29.81
CA SER A 26 -19.87 -0.51 -30.02
C SER A 26 -18.49 -0.20 -29.43
N LEU A 27 -17.91 -1.13 -28.67
CA LEU A 27 -16.64 -0.97 -27.97
C LEU A 27 -15.55 -1.81 -28.64
N THR A 28 -14.37 -1.23 -28.80
CA THR A 28 -13.14 -1.98 -29.10
C THR A 28 -12.10 -1.71 -28.03
N LEU A 29 -11.63 -2.79 -27.40
CA LEU A 29 -10.56 -2.77 -26.41
C LEU A 29 -9.22 -3.10 -27.06
N HIS A 30 -8.18 -2.35 -26.71
CA HIS A 30 -6.83 -2.56 -27.20
C HIS A 30 -5.84 -2.73 -26.03
N PHE A 31 -4.95 -3.71 -26.17
CA PHE A 31 -3.86 -3.94 -25.25
C PHE A 31 -2.53 -3.45 -25.85
N LEU A 32 -1.81 -2.61 -25.10
CA LEU A 32 -0.49 -2.08 -25.44
C LEU A 32 0.54 -2.82 -24.59
N ILE A 33 1.07 -3.92 -25.12
CA ILE A 33 2.01 -4.81 -24.43
C ILE A 33 3.43 -4.48 -24.91
N CYS A 34 4.21 -3.80 -24.07
CA CYS A 34 5.58 -3.40 -24.41
C CYS A 34 6.42 -3.11 -23.17
N THR A 35 7.74 -3.05 -23.35
CA THR A 35 8.66 -2.47 -22.37
C THR A 35 8.64 -0.94 -22.47
N PRO A 36 9.12 -0.19 -21.45
CA PRO A 36 9.02 1.28 -21.43
C PRO A 36 9.71 1.98 -22.61
N ASP A 37 10.82 1.41 -23.11
CA ASP A 37 11.58 1.88 -24.27
C ASP A 37 10.83 1.69 -25.61
N LYS A 38 9.80 0.85 -25.65
CA LYS A 38 9.05 0.47 -26.87
C LYS A 38 7.63 1.03 -26.91
N LYS A 39 7.31 2.01 -26.08
CA LYS A 39 5.98 2.66 -26.06
C LYS A 39 5.62 3.27 -27.43
N GLN A 40 6.56 3.95 -28.07
CA GLN A 40 6.33 4.57 -29.39
C GLN A 40 6.01 3.52 -30.46
N ASP A 41 6.73 2.40 -30.47
CA ASP A 41 6.47 1.29 -31.41
C ASP A 41 5.08 0.69 -31.19
N ALA A 42 4.68 0.50 -29.92
CA ALA A 42 3.34 0.01 -29.57
C ALA A 42 2.24 0.98 -30.05
N ILE A 43 2.48 2.30 -29.92
CA ILE A 43 1.56 3.34 -30.41
C ILE A 43 1.47 3.30 -31.93
N SER A 44 2.60 3.27 -32.65
CA SER A 44 2.60 3.19 -34.11
C SER A 44 1.85 1.96 -34.61
N GLY A 45 2.01 0.81 -33.94
CA GLY A 45 1.30 -0.42 -34.26
C GLY A 45 -0.22 -0.37 -34.06
N ILE A 46 -0.71 0.47 -33.13
CA ILE A 46 -2.15 0.61 -32.89
C ILE A 46 -2.79 1.71 -33.76
N ILE A 47 -2.07 2.80 -34.05
CA ILE A 47 -2.57 3.93 -34.85
C ILE A 47 -3.12 3.46 -36.20
N GLY A 48 -2.39 2.56 -36.88
CA GLY A 48 -2.85 2.00 -38.15
C GLY A 48 -4.16 1.21 -38.05
N LYS A 49 -4.42 0.57 -36.90
CA LYS A 49 -5.62 -0.25 -36.65
C LYS A 49 -6.85 0.58 -36.30
N ILE A 50 -6.64 1.73 -35.65
CA ILE A 50 -7.73 2.63 -35.24
C ILE A 50 -8.00 3.73 -36.27
N ASN A 51 -7.20 3.81 -37.34
CA ASN A 51 -7.41 4.78 -38.40
C ASN A 51 -8.80 4.61 -39.04
N GLY A 52 -9.54 5.72 -39.17
CA GLY A 52 -10.93 5.72 -39.63
C GLY A 52 -11.98 5.40 -38.55
N HIS A 53 -11.57 5.08 -37.32
CA HIS A 53 -12.51 4.97 -36.21
C HIS A 53 -13.06 6.35 -35.80
N PRO A 54 -14.36 6.50 -35.48
CA PRO A 54 -14.94 7.80 -35.11
C PRO A 54 -14.27 8.50 -33.93
N ALA A 55 -13.70 7.72 -33.00
CA ALA A 55 -13.01 8.20 -31.80
C ALA A 55 -11.48 8.39 -31.98
N PHE A 56 -10.97 8.42 -33.22
CA PHE A 56 -9.54 8.41 -33.50
C PHE A 56 -8.79 9.59 -32.87
N ASN A 57 -9.32 10.80 -32.99
CA ASN A 57 -8.64 12.01 -32.53
C ASN A 57 -8.49 12.00 -31.00
N GLU A 58 -9.55 11.61 -30.29
CA GLU A 58 -9.59 11.49 -28.84
C GLU A 58 -8.64 10.38 -28.37
N ALA A 59 -8.67 9.22 -29.03
CA ALA A 59 -7.76 8.11 -28.73
C ALA A 59 -6.30 8.48 -28.94
N PHE A 60 -5.98 9.25 -30.00
CA PHE A 60 -4.63 9.71 -30.25
C PHE A 60 -4.10 10.61 -29.12
N GLN A 61 -4.94 11.44 -28.50
CA GLN A 61 -4.53 12.24 -27.34
C GLN A 61 -4.20 11.36 -26.12
N VAL A 62 -5.03 10.34 -25.86
CA VAL A 62 -4.78 9.37 -24.77
C VAL A 62 -3.44 8.66 -24.96
N LEU A 63 -3.20 8.14 -26.17
CA LEU A 63 -1.96 7.44 -26.51
C LEU A 63 -0.73 8.35 -26.45
N LYS A 64 -0.86 9.59 -26.93
CA LYS A 64 0.22 10.59 -26.87
C LYS A 64 0.57 10.96 -25.42
N ALA A 65 -0.44 11.14 -24.56
CA ALA A 65 -0.23 11.40 -23.15
C ALA A 65 0.53 10.24 -22.46
N TRP A 66 0.09 8.99 -22.70
CA TRP A 66 0.78 7.80 -22.20
C TRP A 66 2.24 7.70 -22.68
N ALA A 67 2.51 8.03 -23.95
CA ALA A 67 3.85 8.02 -24.51
C ALA A 67 4.81 9.00 -23.83
N SER A 68 4.28 10.12 -23.31
CA SER A 68 5.07 11.17 -22.68
C SER A 68 5.47 10.86 -21.24
N ILE A 69 4.90 9.82 -20.63
CA ILE A 69 5.14 9.46 -19.23
C ILE A 69 6.23 8.36 -19.16
N PRO A 70 7.43 8.66 -18.65
CA PRO A 70 8.58 7.74 -18.75
C PRO A 70 8.38 6.45 -17.95
N THR A 71 7.73 6.53 -16.78
CA THR A 71 7.70 5.48 -15.75
C THR A 71 6.32 4.83 -15.57
N GLN A 72 5.40 5.05 -16.52
CA GLN A 72 4.03 4.57 -16.32
C GLN A 72 3.95 3.04 -16.30
N GLN A 73 3.39 2.53 -15.21
CA GLN A 73 3.13 1.13 -14.92
C GLN A 73 2.01 0.57 -15.81
N THR A 74 1.79 -0.75 -15.74
CA THR A 74 0.55 -1.40 -16.19
C THR A 74 -0.66 -0.61 -15.68
N ALA A 75 -1.54 -0.22 -16.58
CA ALA A 75 -2.65 0.67 -16.27
C ALA A 75 -3.70 0.68 -17.38
N PHE A 76 -4.96 0.85 -16.98
CA PHE A 76 -6.04 1.29 -17.84
C PHE A 76 -5.85 2.77 -18.20
N LEU A 77 -5.64 3.06 -19.49
CA LEU A 77 -5.33 4.40 -19.98
C LEU A 77 -6.58 5.25 -20.24
N GLY A 78 -7.77 4.63 -20.29
CA GLY A 78 -9.04 5.32 -20.42
C GLY A 78 -9.87 4.91 -21.64
N LEU A 79 -10.97 5.66 -21.82
CA LEU A 79 -11.95 5.51 -22.88
C LEU A 79 -11.86 6.69 -23.85
N SER A 80 -12.19 6.45 -25.12
CA SER A 80 -12.34 7.47 -26.16
C SER A 80 -13.61 7.19 -26.94
N GLU A 81 -14.48 8.18 -27.13
CA GLU A 81 -15.77 8.00 -27.81
C GLU A 81 -15.89 8.97 -28.98
N GLY A 82 -16.43 8.45 -30.09
CA GLY A 82 -16.78 9.24 -31.26
C GLY A 82 -18.14 8.83 -31.79
N GLN A 83 -18.71 9.65 -32.67
CA GLN A 83 -20.05 9.45 -33.21
C GLN A 83 -19.97 8.93 -34.65
N GLU A 84 -20.59 7.77 -34.90
CA GLU A 84 -20.73 7.21 -36.24
C GLU A 84 -22.12 7.53 -36.80
N SER A 85 -22.19 8.16 -37.97
CA SER A 85 -23.46 8.39 -38.67
C SER A 85 -24.01 7.08 -39.22
N ILE A 86 -25.27 6.76 -38.92
CA ILE A 86 -25.94 5.59 -39.51
C ILE A 86 -26.33 5.94 -40.95
N VAL A 87 -25.86 5.17 -41.92
CA VAL A 87 -26.20 5.35 -43.35
C VAL A 87 -27.73 5.38 -43.51
N PHE A 88 -28.25 6.41 -44.20
CA PHE A 88 -29.68 6.70 -44.40
C PHE A 88 -30.49 7.09 -43.14
N SER A 89 -29.83 7.54 -42.06
CA SER A 89 -30.49 8.12 -40.89
C SER A 89 -29.79 9.40 -40.42
N PHE A 90 -30.55 10.34 -39.85
CA PHE A 90 -29.98 11.48 -39.10
C PHE A 90 -29.50 11.08 -37.69
N LYS A 91 -29.58 9.80 -37.34
CA LYS A 91 -29.15 9.27 -36.04
C LYS A 91 -27.66 8.91 -36.09
N THR A 92 -26.93 9.26 -35.04
CA THR A 92 -25.58 8.79 -34.79
C THR A 92 -25.59 7.65 -33.76
N ARG A 93 -24.53 6.83 -33.76
CA ARG A 93 -24.27 5.85 -32.70
C ARG A 93 -22.90 6.11 -32.09
N PRO A 94 -22.77 6.05 -30.75
CA PRO A 94 -21.47 6.14 -30.12
C PRO A 94 -20.63 4.90 -30.45
N LYS A 95 -19.36 5.12 -30.76
CA LYS A 95 -18.32 4.10 -30.92
C LYS A 95 -17.19 4.42 -29.96
N THR A 96 -16.80 3.43 -29.17
CA THR A 96 -15.85 3.61 -28.06
C THR A 96 -14.58 2.81 -28.30
N LEU A 97 -13.43 3.42 -28.05
CA LEU A 97 -12.13 2.76 -27.91
C LEU A 97 -11.72 2.75 -26.44
N ALA A 98 -11.09 1.67 -26.01
CA ALA A 98 -10.50 1.53 -24.68
C ALA A 98 -9.07 1.02 -24.80
N PHE A 99 -8.19 1.45 -23.89
CA PHE A 99 -6.78 1.08 -23.93
C PHE A 99 -6.30 0.61 -22.55
N ILE A 100 -5.69 -0.57 -22.51
CA ILE A 100 -4.96 -1.08 -21.34
C ILE A 100 -3.50 -1.23 -21.74
N SER A 101 -2.60 -0.65 -20.95
CA SER A 101 -1.16 -0.84 -21.13
C SER A 101 -0.62 -1.88 -20.15
N LEU A 102 0.34 -2.66 -20.59
CA LEU A 102 1.03 -3.65 -19.77
C LEU A 102 2.54 -3.49 -19.98
N ASP A 103 3.25 -3.17 -18.89
CA ASP A 103 4.70 -3.11 -18.89
C ASP A 103 5.29 -4.50 -18.64
N THR A 104 5.79 -5.15 -19.69
CA THR A 104 6.33 -6.52 -19.59
C THR A 104 7.66 -6.60 -18.84
N SER A 105 8.32 -5.47 -18.56
CA SER A 105 9.58 -5.46 -17.79
C SER A 105 9.36 -5.78 -16.31
N ARG A 106 8.12 -5.63 -15.81
CA ARG A 106 7.76 -5.85 -14.41
C ARG A 106 7.45 -7.30 -14.06
N TYR A 107 7.18 -8.14 -15.06
CA TYR A 107 6.67 -9.49 -14.85
C TYR A 107 7.71 -10.51 -15.29
N GLN A 108 8.12 -11.35 -14.34
CA GLN A 108 9.00 -12.48 -14.65
C GLN A 108 8.18 -13.62 -15.25
N GLU A 109 7.03 -13.91 -14.65
CA GLU A 109 6.13 -15.00 -15.01
C GLU A 109 4.92 -14.52 -15.82
N LEU A 110 4.36 -15.43 -16.63
CA LEU A 110 3.19 -15.15 -17.47
C LEU A 110 1.92 -14.89 -16.64
N TYR A 111 1.73 -15.65 -15.57
CA TYR A 111 0.51 -15.56 -14.76
C TYR A 111 0.40 -14.23 -14.01
N ASP A 112 1.49 -13.68 -13.48
CA ASP A 112 1.50 -12.35 -12.87
C ASP A 112 1.06 -11.26 -13.87
N ALA A 113 1.49 -11.39 -15.13
CA ALA A 113 1.10 -10.47 -16.18
C ALA A 113 -0.39 -10.61 -16.57
N ILE A 114 -0.90 -11.85 -16.62
CA ILE A 114 -2.32 -12.14 -16.85
C ILE A 114 -3.18 -11.61 -15.70
N GLN A 115 -2.74 -11.80 -14.45
CA GLN A 115 -3.39 -11.26 -13.27
C GLN A 115 -3.52 -9.74 -13.37
N ALA A 116 -2.42 -9.06 -13.68
CA ALA A 116 -2.40 -7.61 -13.83
C ALA A 116 -3.33 -7.13 -14.96
N ILE A 117 -3.41 -7.85 -16.08
CA ILE A 117 -4.40 -7.58 -17.14
C ILE A 117 -5.82 -7.69 -16.58
N HIS A 118 -6.13 -8.75 -15.83
CA HIS A 118 -7.48 -8.92 -15.29
C HIS A 118 -7.81 -7.87 -14.22
N PHE A 119 -6.84 -7.45 -13.41
CA PHE A 119 -6.99 -6.32 -12.50
C PHE A 119 -7.38 -5.04 -13.25
N GLU A 120 -6.63 -4.67 -14.30
CA GLU A 120 -6.96 -3.50 -15.14
C GLU A 120 -8.28 -3.66 -15.89
N MET A 121 -8.64 -4.89 -16.26
CA MET A 121 -9.94 -5.19 -16.86
C MET A 121 -11.09 -4.90 -15.91
N ALA A 122 -10.96 -5.17 -14.61
CA ALA A 122 -11.98 -4.80 -13.63
C ALA A 122 -12.15 -3.28 -13.53
N ILE A 123 -11.04 -2.53 -13.51
CA ILE A 123 -11.06 -1.06 -13.51
C ILE A 123 -11.73 -0.52 -14.78
N PHE A 124 -11.39 -1.09 -15.93
CA PHE A 124 -12.04 -0.79 -17.21
C PHE A 124 -13.55 -1.06 -17.15
N LEU A 125 -13.98 -2.24 -16.69
CA LEU A 125 -15.39 -2.62 -16.60
C LEU A 125 -16.17 -1.71 -15.64
N ASP A 126 -15.56 -1.32 -14.51
CA ASP A 126 -16.16 -0.35 -13.59
C ASP A 126 -16.38 0.99 -14.26
N THR A 127 -15.32 1.53 -14.89
CA THR A 127 -15.36 2.82 -15.59
C THR A 127 -16.39 2.82 -16.72
N TYR A 128 -16.40 1.76 -17.52
CA TYR A 128 -17.33 1.62 -18.63
C TYR A 128 -18.78 1.47 -18.14
N SER A 129 -19.02 0.73 -17.06
CA SER A 129 -20.36 0.60 -16.47
C SER A 129 -20.90 1.95 -15.97
N LYS A 130 -20.04 2.81 -15.39
CA LYS A 130 -20.38 4.17 -14.99
C LYS A 130 -20.68 5.05 -16.21
N HIS A 131 -19.88 4.93 -17.28
CA HIS A 131 -20.09 5.65 -18.54
C HIS A 131 -21.44 5.29 -19.18
N LEU A 132 -21.80 4.01 -19.21
CA LEU A 132 -23.10 3.57 -19.74
C LEU A 132 -24.29 4.14 -18.96
N LYS A 133 -24.16 4.31 -17.63
CA LYS A 133 -25.21 4.92 -16.79
C LYS A 133 -25.28 6.44 -16.96
N LYS A 134 -24.13 7.09 -17.12
CA LYS A 134 -24.00 8.54 -17.27
C LYS A 134 -22.88 8.84 -18.26
N PRO A 135 -23.20 9.10 -19.54
CA PRO A 135 -22.20 9.39 -20.56
C PRO A 135 -21.29 10.52 -20.09
N MET A 136 -20.00 10.21 -19.98
CA MET A 136 -19.01 11.15 -19.50
C MET A 136 -18.50 12.00 -20.66
N ASN A 137 -18.23 13.28 -20.41
CA ASN A 137 -17.71 14.18 -21.44
C ASN A 137 -16.21 13.89 -21.62
N ILE A 138 -15.86 13.13 -22.66
CA ILE A 138 -14.49 12.65 -22.91
C ILE A 138 -13.67 13.74 -23.63
N ASN A 139 -13.42 14.86 -22.97
CA ASN A 139 -12.64 15.96 -23.54
C ASN A 139 -11.12 15.70 -23.39
N GLY A 140 -10.58 14.76 -24.17
CA GLY A 140 -9.13 14.59 -24.38
C GLY A 140 -8.28 14.22 -23.14
N ASN A 141 -8.89 14.05 -21.98
CA ASN A 141 -8.22 13.71 -20.74
C ASN A 141 -8.38 12.22 -20.42
N VAL A 142 -7.26 11.58 -20.10
CA VAL A 142 -7.23 10.29 -19.39
C VAL A 142 -8.16 10.38 -18.19
N PHE A 143 -9.10 9.43 -18.06
CA PHE A 143 -9.96 9.35 -16.89
C PHE A 143 -9.11 9.02 -15.66
N VAL A 144 -8.77 10.04 -14.88
CA VAL A 144 -8.37 9.85 -13.48
C VAL A 144 -9.63 9.95 -12.66
N HIS A 145 -10.18 8.81 -12.24
CA HIS A 145 -11.31 8.82 -11.32
C HIS A 145 -10.82 9.40 -9.99
N LYS A 146 -11.03 10.72 -9.75
CA LYS A 146 -10.79 11.33 -8.44
C LYS A 146 -11.73 10.65 -7.45
N THR A 147 -11.16 9.74 -6.69
CA THR A 147 -11.84 8.91 -5.70
C THR A 147 -11.31 9.24 -4.34
N THR A 148 -12.14 9.07 -3.32
CA THR A 148 -11.62 9.01 -1.95
C THR A 148 -10.75 7.77 -1.83
N GLN A 149 -9.76 7.79 -0.92
CA GLN A 149 -8.89 6.64 -0.66
C GLN A 149 -9.71 5.36 -0.39
N LEU A 150 -10.82 5.50 0.34
CA LEU A 150 -11.72 4.38 0.61
C LEU A 150 -12.39 3.83 -0.66
N ALA A 151 -12.82 4.70 -1.58
CA ALA A 151 -13.39 4.26 -2.86
C ALA A 151 -12.34 3.60 -3.76
N THR A 152 -11.10 4.07 -3.73
CA THR A 152 -9.96 3.39 -4.40
C THR A 152 -9.73 2.01 -3.80
N CYS A 153 -9.68 1.92 -2.46
CA CYS A 153 -9.51 0.67 -1.74
C CYS A 153 -10.59 -0.35 -2.09
N HIS A 154 -11.86 0.07 -2.12
CA HIS A 154 -12.97 -0.77 -2.54
C HIS A 154 -12.86 -1.22 -4.01
N LEU A 155 -12.48 -0.31 -4.93
CA LEU A 155 -12.30 -0.64 -6.34
C LEU A 155 -11.16 -1.64 -6.55
N ASN A 156 -10.03 -1.43 -5.89
CA ASN A 156 -8.87 -2.31 -5.96
C ASN A 156 -9.18 -3.68 -5.35
N LEU A 157 -9.91 -3.74 -4.23
CA LEU A 157 -10.36 -5.01 -3.66
C LEU A 157 -11.21 -5.80 -4.66
N LYS A 158 -12.17 -5.15 -5.32
CA LYS A 158 -12.98 -5.77 -6.37
C LYS A 158 -12.13 -6.23 -7.56
N ALA A 159 -11.14 -5.44 -7.95
CA ALA A 159 -10.24 -5.76 -9.06
C ALA A 159 -9.33 -6.96 -8.73
N ASP A 160 -8.77 -7.00 -7.52
CA ASP A 160 -8.00 -8.13 -7.01
C ASP A 160 -8.89 -9.41 -6.99
N ILE A 161 -10.09 -9.35 -6.40
CA ILE A 161 -11.04 -10.48 -6.39
C ILE A 161 -11.37 -10.94 -7.81
N TYR A 162 -11.68 -10.02 -8.72
CA TYR A 162 -11.97 -10.35 -10.11
C TYR A 162 -10.80 -11.04 -10.79
N SER A 163 -9.57 -10.54 -10.60
CA SER A 163 -8.37 -11.13 -11.18
C SER A 163 -8.16 -12.57 -10.70
N ILE A 164 -8.36 -12.82 -9.40
CA ILE A 164 -8.26 -14.15 -8.79
C ILE A 164 -9.33 -15.09 -9.33
N LEU A 165 -10.58 -14.63 -9.46
CA LEU A 165 -11.65 -15.43 -10.04
C LEU A 165 -11.37 -15.85 -11.49
N GLN A 166 -10.65 -15.02 -12.28
CA GLN A 166 -10.21 -15.42 -13.62
C GLN A 166 -9.08 -16.44 -13.58
N LEU A 167 -8.06 -16.24 -12.74
CA LEU A 167 -6.96 -17.18 -12.59
C LEU A 167 -7.42 -18.57 -12.12
N LEU A 168 -8.38 -18.62 -11.19
CA LEU A 168 -8.99 -19.87 -10.74
C LEU A 168 -9.70 -20.62 -11.87
N ARG A 169 -10.33 -19.90 -12.80
CA ARG A 169 -10.95 -20.51 -13.99
C ARG A 169 -9.93 -21.09 -14.97
N GLU A 170 -8.72 -20.53 -14.95
CA GLU A 170 -7.58 -21.01 -15.74
C GLU A 170 -6.78 -22.11 -15.00
N GLY A 171 -7.25 -22.56 -13.83
CA GLY A 171 -6.66 -23.66 -13.07
C GLY A 171 -5.57 -23.26 -12.08
N GLN A 172 -5.39 -21.97 -11.79
CA GLN A 172 -4.43 -21.47 -10.81
C GLN A 172 -5.08 -21.39 -9.42
N TYR A 173 -5.09 -22.52 -8.71
CA TYR A 173 -5.80 -22.66 -7.42
C TYR A 173 -5.10 -22.02 -6.21
N ASP A 174 -3.80 -21.80 -6.31
CA ASP A 174 -2.96 -21.14 -5.31
C ASP A 174 -2.94 -19.60 -5.43
N ALA A 175 -3.44 -19.06 -6.55
CA ALA A 175 -3.47 -17.62 -6.82
C ALA A 175 -4.07 -16.75 -5.69
N PRO A 176 -5.19 -17.13 -5.01
CA PRO A 176 -5.71 -16.34 -3.89
C PRO A 176 -4.69 -16.21 -2.75
N LEU A 177 -4.04 -17.32 -2.37
CA LEU A 177 -3.07 -17.31 -1.28
C LEU A 177 -1.83 -16.50 -1.66
N LEU A 178 -1.31 -16.69 -2.88
CA LEU A 178 -0.14 -15.96 -3.36
C LEU A 178 -0.36 -14.45 -3.38
N LEU A 179 -1.52 -13.97 -3.86
CA LEU A 179 -1.85 -12.55 -3.85
C LEU A 179 -1.98 -12.01 -2.42
N ALA A 180 -2.66 -12.74 -1.53
CA ALA A 180 -2.80 -12.33 -0.13
C ALA A 180 -1.43 -12.22 0.56
N GLN A 181 -0.51 -13.15 0.30
CA GLN A 181 0.86 -13.11 0.80
C GLN A 181 1.65 -11.93 0.24
N GLN A 182 1.56 -11.69 -1.07
CA GLN A 182 2.21 -10.56 -1.72
C GLN A 182 1.73 -9.24 -1.11
N ARG A 183 0.41 -9.00 -1.06
CA ARG A 183 -0.16 -7.77 -0.48
C ARG A 183 0.22 -7.60 0.98
N SER A 184 0.24 -8.69 1.76
CA SER A 184 0.68 -8.65 3.16
C SER A 184 2.14 -8.21 3.31
N LEU A 185 3.04 -8.75 2.48
CA LEU A 185 4.45 -8.35 2.49
C LEU A 185 4.64 -6.91 2.02
N GLU A 186 3.92 -6.49 0.98
CA GLU A 186 3.92 -5.10 0.50
C GLU A 186 3.48 -4.15 1.63
N THR A 187 2.48 -4.52 2.44
CA THR A 187 2.06 -3.72 3.60
C THR A 187 3.14 -3.61 4.70
N LEU A 188 3.94 -4.65 4.90
CA LEU A 188 4.93 -4.72 6.00
C LEU A 188 6.33 -4.25 5.62
N THR A 189 6.57 -3.90 4.36
CA THR A 189 7.87 -3.47 3.84
C THR A 189 7.77 -2.10 3.18
N PRO A 190 8.84 -1.29 3.13
CA PRO A 190 8.80 0.02 2.49
C PRO A 190 8.41 -0.08 1.01
N GLN A 191 7.35 0.62 0.60
CA GLN A 191 6.87 0.62 -0.78
C GLN A 191 7.05 1.98 -1.46
N THR A 192 7.79 1.98 -2.57
CA THR A 192 8.01 3.16 -3.41
C THR A 192 7.06 3.12 -4.61
N ASN A 193 6.38 4.24 -4.89
CA ASN A 193 5.39 4.39 -5.96
C ASN A 193 4.24 3.35 -5.90
N PHE A 194 3.94 2.88 -4.70
CA PHE A 194 2.86 1.93 -4.42
C PHE A 194 2.26 2.23 -3.04
N ASN A 195 0.94 2.08 -2.91
CA ASN A 195 0.17 2.43 -1.72
C ASN A 195 -0.56 1.18 -1.17
N PRO A 196 0.06 0.36 -0.31
CA PRO A 196 -0.56 -0.86 0.22
C PRO A 196 -1.90 -0.62 0.92
N GLU A 197 -2.11 0.58 1.47
CA GLU A 197 -3.35 0.98 2.12
C GLU A 197 -4.57 1.02 1.19
N GLU A 198 -4.35 0.98 -0.12
CA GLU A 198 -5.40 0.89 -1.14
C GLU A 198 -5.69 -0.57 -1.59
N TYR A 199 -5.03 -1.58 -1.02
CA TYR A 199 -5.15 -2.98 -1.48
C TYR A 199 -5.53 -3.94 -0.35
N ALA A 200 -6.82 -3.95 0.01
CA ALA A 200 -7.37 -4.73 1.12
C ALA A 200 -7.59 -6.22 0.83
N PHE A 201 -6.96 -6.80 -0.19
CA PHE A 201 -7.19 -8.20 -0.54
C PHE A 201 -6.94 -9.21 0.60
N PRO A 202 -5.92 -9.05 1.48
CA PRO A 202 -5.68 -10.01 2.56
C PRO A 202 -6.89 -10.27 3.46
N ILE A 203 -7.64 -9.22 3.81
CA ILE A 203 -8.83 -9.37 4.68
C ILE A 203 -10.00 -10.07 4.00
N ALA A 204 -9.95 -10.24 2.68
CA ALA A 204 -10.99 -10.92 1.91
C ALA A 204 -10.71 -12.40 1.63
N LEU A 205 -9.52 -12.91 1.97
CA LEU A 205 -9.09 -14.26 1.59
C LEU A 205 -10.07 -15.34 2.09
N ASP A 206 -10.52 -15.28 3.34
CA ASP A 206 -11.42 -16.28 3.91
C ASP A 206 -12.80 -16.26 3.26
N VAL A 207 -13.33 -15.07 2.97
CA VAL A 207 -14.62 -14.91 2.27
C VAL A 207 -14.51 -15.44 0.85
N ILE A 208 -13.39 -15.19 0.18
CA ILE A 208 -13.10 -15.71 -1.16
C ILE A 208 -13.01 -17.23 -1.11
N ASN A 209 -12.22 -17.82 -0.21
CA ASN A 209 -12.10 -19.27 -0.05
C ASN A 209 -13.43 -19.94 0.25
N TYR A 210 -14.23 -19.35 1.15
CA TYR A 210 -15.57 -19.84 1.44
C TYR A 210 -16.49 -19.77 0.22
N THR A 211 -16.47 -18.64 -0.51
CA THR A 211 -17.28 -18.46 -1.72
C THR A 211 -16.87 -19.43 -2.82
N ILE A 212 -15.56 -19.65 -2.97
CA ILE A 212 -14.94 -20.65 -3.83
C ILE A 212 -15.47 -22.04 -3.47
N GLU A 213 -15.32 -22.48 -2.22
CA GLU A 213 -15.78 -23.81 -1.79
C GLU A 213 -17.28 -24.03 -2.01
N LYS A 214 -18.10 -23.00 -1.76
CA LYS A 214 -19.57 -23.08 -1.91
C LYS A 214 -20.07 -22.91 -3.35
N GLN A 215 -19.38 -22.13 -4.20
CA GLN A 215 -19.85 -21.79 -5.55
C GLN A 215 -19.04 -22.44 -6.69
N ILE A 216 -17.85 -23.01 -6.44
CA ILE A 216 -17.03 -23.65 -7.50
C ILE A 216 -17.69 -24.90 -8.06
N SER A 217 -18.50 -25.60 -7.28
CA SER A 217 -19.20 -26.79 -7.77
C SER A 217 -20.30 -26.48 -8.80
N SER A 218 -20.77 -25.22 -8.93
CA SER A 218 -21.91 -24.88 -9.81
C SER A 218 -21.73 -23.65 -10.70
N THR A 219 -20.94 -22.64 -10.32
CA THR A 219 -20.92 -21.32 -11.00
C THR A 219 -19.65 -21.05 -11.80
N ILE A 220 -18.47 -21.49 -11.31
CA ILE A 220 -17.17 -21.27 -11.99
C ILE A 220 -17.02 -22.16 -13.23
N THR A 221 -17.63 -23.35 -13.20
CA THR A 221 -17.80 -24.28 -14.33
C THR A 221 -19.05 -23.99 -15.17
N SER A 222 -19.89 -23.03 -14.76
CA SER A 222 -21.14 -22.74 -15.47
C SER A 222 -20.82 -22.20 -16.87
N LYS A 223 -21.52 -22.77 -17.86
CA LYS A 223 -21.53 -22.34 -19.25
C LYS A 223 -22.25 -20.99 -19.41
N SER A 224 -21.88 -19.98 -18.62
CA SER A 224 -22.31 -18.61 -18.88
C SER A 224 -21.87 -18.23 -20.28
N SER A 225 -22.80 -17.71 -21.10
CA SER A 225 -22.46 -17.20 -22.44
C SER A 225 -21.53 -15.99 -22.38
N VAL A 226 -21.38 -15.37 -21.20
CA VAL A 226 -20.54 -14.19 -20.96
C VAL A 226 -19.73 -14.36 -19.65
N PRO A 227 -18.67 -15.18 -19.65
CA PRO A 227 -17.96 -15.53 -18.44
C PRO A 227 -17.20 -14.36 -17.78
N LEU A 228 -16.72 -13.39 -18.56
CA LEU A 228 -16.03 -12.21 -18.02
C LEU A 228 -16.97 -11.36 -17.15
N LEU A 229 -18.19 -11.11 -17.62
CA LEU A 229 -19.14 -10.26 -16.91
C LEU A 229 -19.70 -10.95 -15.65
N SER A 230 -19.96 -12.25 -15.69
CA SER A 230 -20.46 -12.98 -14.53
C SER A 230 -19.44 -13.00 -13.38
N GLN A 231 -18.15 -13.18 -13.68
CA GLN A 231 -17.10 -13.11 -12.66
C GLN A 231 -16.91 -11.69 -12.12
N TYR A 232 -17.06 -10.67 -12.96
CA TYR A 232 -17.03 -9.28 -12.51
C TYR A 232 -18.20 -8.93 -11.58
N GLN A 233 -19.38 -9.48 -11.83
CA GLN A 233 -20.55 -9.34 -10.95
C GLN A 233 -20.34 -10.08 -9.63
N LEU A 234 -19.83 -11.31 -9.66
CA LEU A 234 -19.49 -12.07 -8.46
C LEU A 234 -18.44 -11.35 -7.60
N ALA A 235 -17.39 -10.81 -8.23
CA ALA A 235 -16.40 -9.99 -7.53
C ALA A 235 -17.05 -8.80 -6.82
N GLY A 236 -18.03 -8.15 -7.45
CA GLY A 236 -18.84 -7.10 -6.81
C GLY A 236 -19.57 -7.60 -5.57
N GLN A 237 -20.28 -8.73 -5.68
CA GLN A 237 -21.04 -9.31 -4.56
C GLN A 237 -20.14 -9.68 -3.36
N ILE A 238 -18.94 -10.23 -3.63
CA ILE A 238 -17.96 -10.54 -2.60
C ILE A 238 -17.42 -9.24 -1.97
N THR A 239 -17.12 -8.24 -2.79
CA THR A 239 -16.62 -6.94 -2.29
C THR A 239 -17.65 -6.24 -1.42
N ASP A 240 -18.94 -6.32 -1.77
CA ASP A 240 -20.04 -5.71 -1.01
C ASP A 240 -20.24 -6.34 0.39
N CYS A 241 -19.56 -7.45 0.71
CA CYS A 241 -19.51 -8.02 2.06
C CYS A 241 -18.58 -7.25 3.01
N PHE A 242 -17.74 -6.36 2.49
CA PHE A 242 -16.82 -5.52 3.26
C PHE A 242 -17.37 -4.11 3.34
N ASP A 243 -17.79 -3.71 4.54
CA ASP A 243 -18.29 -2.36 4.75
C ASP A 243 -17.16 -1.33 4.80
N SER A 244 -17.54 -0.05 4.85
CA SER A 244 -16.61 1.07 4.95
C SER A 244 -15.71 0.97 6.19
N ASP A 245 -16.21 0.41 7.30
CA ASP A 245 -15.47 0.33 8.57
C ASP A 245 -14.37 -0.75 8.49
N ASN A 246 -14.64 -1.86 7.81
CA ASN A 246 -13.63 -2.89 7.50
C ASN A 246 -12.51 -2.32 6.64
N LEU A 247 -12.86 -1.63 5.55
CA LEU A 247 -11.88 -1.04 4.64
C LEU A 247 -11.11 0.13 5.26
N GLN A 248 -11.75 0.92 6.12
CA GLN A 248 -11.08 1.96 6.90
C GLN A 248 -10.11 1.36 7.92
N SER A 249 -10.47 0.27 8.59
CA SER A 249 -9.58 -0.45 9.50
C SER A 249 -8.36 -1.00 8.77
N TRP A 250 -8.53 -1.54 7.56
CA TRP A 250 -7.41 -1.93 6.68
C TRP A 250 -6.51 -0.73 6.36
N THR A 251 -7.11 0.38 5.93
CA THR A 251 -6.37 1.58 5.51
C THR A 251 -5.53 2.13 6.67
N GLN A 252 -6.12 2.19 7.88
CA GLN A 252 -5.42 2.60 9.09
C GLN A 252 -4.29 1.63 9.46
N PHE A 253 -4.55 0.32 9.41
CA PHE A 253 -3.55 -0.69 9.70
C PHE A 253 -2.36 -0.58 8.73
N ALA A 254 -2.63 -0.52 7.42
CA ALA A 254 -1.61 -0.51 6.38
C ALA A 254 -0.78 0.79 6.40
N THR A 255 -1.43 1.94 6.61
CA THR A 255 -0.74 3.22 6.79
C THR A 255 0.23 3.17 7.98
N SER A 256 -0.25 2.63 9.11
CA SER A 256 0.57 2.45 10.33
C SER A 256 1.77 1.52 10.08
N CYS A 257 1.57 0.44 9.33
CA CYS A 257 2.66 -0.46 8.93
C CYS A 257 3.69 0.26 8.06
N GLN A 258 3.25 1.02 7.06
CA GLN A 258 4.14 1.76 6.17
C GLN A 258 4.96 2.82 6.93
N ASP A 259 4.35 3.55 7.86
CA ASP A 259 5.05 4.53 8.69
C ASP A 259 6.21 3.89 9.48
N MET A 260 5.97 2.71 10.05
CA MET A 260 7.00 1.94 10.77
C MET A 260 8.03 1.33 9.83
N ALA A 261 7.61 0.79 8.68
CA ALA A 261 8.52 0.18 7.70
C ALA A 261 9.53 1.20 7.18
N TRP A 262 9.07 2.40 6.81
CA TRP A 262 9.95 3.50 6.39
C TRP A 262 10.84 4.02 7.51
N SER A 263 10.40 3.87 8.77
CA SER A 263 11.21 4.17 9.96
C SER A 263 12.27 3.09 10.27
N GLY A 264 12.33 2.02 9.47
CA GLY A 264 13.31 0.94 9.58
C GLY A 264 12.93 -0.18 10.56
N PHE A 265 11.66 -0.31 10.93
CA PHE A 265 11.18 -1.47 11.67
C PHE A 265 11.07 -2.69 10.76
N THR A 266 11.38 -3.86 11.31
CA THR A 266 11.21 -5.14 10.59
C THR A 266 9.74 -5.57 10.57
N PRO A 267 9.32 -6.39 9.59
CA PRO A 267 7.96 -6.93 9.53
C PRO A 267 7.46 -7.55 10.84
N SER A 268 8.28 -8.36 11.53
CA SER A 268 7.95 -8.96 12.83
C SER A 268 7.72 -7.91 13.93
N GLN A 269 8.49 -6.83 13.94
CA GLN A 269 8.31 -5.74 14.92
C GLN A 269 7.05 -4.93 14.63
N ILE A 270 6.72 -4.71 13.35
CA ILE A 270 5.48 -4.04 12.94
C ILE A 270 4.26 -4.86 13.38
N LEU A 271 4.26 -6.16 13.11
CA LEU A 271 3.20 -7.07 13.56
C LEU A 271 3.13 -7.13 15.09
N GLY A 272 4.28 -7.20 15.77
CA GLY A 272 4.36 -7.15 17.22
C GLY A 272 3.75 -5.88 17.82
N ALA A 273 4.03 -4.73 17.22
CA ALA A 273 3.44 -3.46 17.63
C ALA A 273 1.92 -3.45 17.40
N ALA A 274 1.44 -3.88 16.24
CA ALA A 274 0.01 -3.92 15.93
C ALA A 274 -0.77 -4.82 16.91
N VAL A 275 -0.29 -6.06 17.12
CA VAL A 275 -0.96 -7.08 17.94
C VAL A 275 -0.93 -6.73 19.43
N ASN A 276 0.24 -6.34 19.95
CA ASN A 276 0.43 -6.19 21.39
C ASN A 276 -0.02 -4.82 21.90
N THR A 277 0.15 -3.76 21.10
CA THR A 277 0.01 -2.38 21.60
C THR A 277 -1.26 -1.65 21.15
N SER A 278 -1.87 -2.06 20.02
CA SER A 278 -3.10 -1.40 19.56
C SER A 278 -4.24 -1.61 20.55
N THR A 279 -5.13 -0.63 20.70
CA THR A 279 -6.38 -0.78 21.45
C THR A 279 -7.55 -1.19 20.55
N ASN A 280 -7.38 -1.15 19.23
CA ASN A 280 -8.43 -1.50 18.27
C ASN A 280 -8.40 -3.02 17.97
N PRO A 281 -9.48 -3.78 18.30
CA PRO A 281 -9.52 -5.22 18.06
C PRO A 281 -9.42 -5.59 16.57
N PHE A 282 -9.93 -4.75 15.66
CA PHE A 282 -9.84 -5.00 14.22
C PHE A 282 -8.40 -4.92 13.72
N ILE A 283 -7.62 -3.94 14.21
CA ILE A 283 -6.18 -3.82 13.89
C ILE A 283 -5.42 -5.05 14.38
N LYS A 284 -5.73 -5.54 15.60
CA LYS A 284 -5.12 -6.78 16.12
C LYS A 284 -5.46 -8.00 15.26
N ALA A 285 -6.72 -8.14 14.86
CA ALA A 285 -7.17 -9.24 14.01
C ALA A 285 -6.45 -9.23 12.65
N ILE A 286 -6.33 -8.07 12.02
CA ILE A 286 -5.56 -7.91 10.76
C ILE A 286 -4.09 -8.26 11.00
N GLY A 287 -3.50 -7.83 12.13
CA GLY A 287 -2.13 -8.18 12.50
C GLY A 287 -1.90 -9.68 12.62
N HIS A 288 -2.81 -10.41 13.29
CA HIS A 288 -2.73 -11.88 13.38
C HIS A 288 -2.88 -12.55 12.01
N MET A 289 -3.84 -12.11 11.20
CA MET A 289 -4.05 -12.61 9.84
C MET A 289 -2.80 -12.45 8.98
N LEU A 290 -2.17 -11.27 8.99
CA LEU A 290 -0.94 -11.03 8.22
C LEU A 290 0.24 -11.85 8.76
N ALA A 291 0.34 -12.05 10.07
CA ALA A 291 1.35 -12.93 10.67
C ALA A 291 1.21 -14.37 10.15
N GLU A 292 -0.02 -14.88 10.05
CA GLU A 292 -0.32 -16.20 9.48
C GLU A 292 0.02 -16.27 7.99
N LEU A 293 -0.44 -15.29 7.20
CA LEU A 293 -0.19 -15.24 5.75
C LEU A 293 1.31 -15.20 5.42
N THR A 294 2.06 -14.37 6.13
CA THR A 294 3.50 -14.17 5.90
C THR A 294 4.37 -15.18 6.63
N ASN A 295 3.79 -16.04 7.46
CA ASN A 295 4.50 -16.96 8.35
C ASN A 295 5.57 -16.25 9.20
N LEU A 296 5.24 -15.06 9.70
CA LEU A 296 6.10 -14.25 10.55
C LEU A 296 5.59 -14.27 11.98
N ALA A 297 6.49 -14.52 12.94
CA ALA A 297 6.15 -14.38 14.35
C ALA A 297 6.15 -12.89 14.75
N PRO A 298 5.05 -12.37 15.33
CA PRO A 298 5.02 -11.03 15.92
C PRO A 298 6.05 -10.93 17.06
N THR A 299 6.84 -9.86 17.09
CA THR A 299 7.78 -9.62 18.19
C THR A 299 7.02 -9.33 19.49
N GLU A 300 7.41 -9.99 20.57
CA GLU A 300 6.85 -9.76 21.90
C GLU A 300 7.05 -8.31 22.36
N GLU A 301 6.11 -7.80 23.16
CA GLU A 301 6.13 -6.39 23.62
C GLU A 301 7.44 -6.00 24.31
N SER A 302 8.00 -6.88 25.14
CA SER A 302 9.27 -6.65 25.85
C SER A 302 10.49 -6.52 24.93
N HIS A 303 10.39 -7.01 23.71
CA HIS A 303 11.46 -7.03 22.71
C HIS A 303 11.24 -6.00 21.59
N LEU A 304 10.14 -5.25 21.63
CA LEU A 304 9.91 -4.17 20.67
C LEU A 304 10.93 -3.04 20.88
N PRO A 305 11.62 -2.59 19.82
CA PRO A 305 12.53 -1.46 19.95
C PRO A 305 11.76 -0.20 20.33
N GLY A 306 12.41 0.68 21.09
CA GLY A 306 11.91 2.03 21.34
C GLY A 306 11.78 2.81 20.03
N GLY A 307 10.73 3.62 19.89
CA GLY A 307 10.49 4.42 18.70
C GLY A 307 9.07 4.96 18.62
N TYR A 308 8.75 5.62 17.51
CA TYR A 308 7.38 6.06 17.22
C TYR A 308 6.55 4.83 16.81
N ASN A 309 5.41 4.64 17.44
CA ASN A 309 4.50 3.53 17.17
C ASN A 309 3.11 4.08 16.82
N PRO A 310 2.72 4.11 15.53
CA PRO A 310 1.43 4.64 15.09
C PRO A 310 0.22 3.81 15.54
N PHE A 311 0.41 2.61 16.09
CA PHE A 311 -0.66 1.82 16.68
C PHE A 311 -1.05 2.26 18.09
N LEU A 312 -0.25 3.11 18.73
CA LEU A 312 -0.52 3.71 20.04
C LEU A 312 -1.23 5.06 19.92
N ALA A 313 -1.90 5.45 21.01
CA ALA A 313 -2.39 6.81 21.16
C ALA A 313 -1.23 7.82 21.11
N GLU A 314 -1.48 8.99 20.54
CA GLU A 314 -0.47 10.01 20.28
C GLU A 314 0.19 10.49 21.58
N GLU A 315 -0.60 10.63 22.64
CA GLU A 315 -0.15 11.08 23.96
C GLU A 315 0.87 10.09 24.55
N ILE A 316 0.70 8.79 24.29
CA ILE A 316 1.64 7.75 24.73
C ILE A 316 2.95 7.86 23.95
N ASN A 317 2.89 8.12 22.63
CA ASN A 317 4.08 8.36 21.83
C ASN A 317 4.84 9.61 22.31
N GLU A 318 4.16 10.69 22.64
CA GLU A 318 4.78 11.91 23.17
C GLU A 318 5.48 11.66 24.52
N ILE A 319 4.83 10.92 25.43
CA ILE A 319 5.43 10.53 26.71
C ILE A 319 6.68 9.67 26.49
N ARG A 320 6.61 8.67 25.59
CA ARG A 320 7.76 7.82 25.24
C ARG A 320 8.89 8.61 24.61
N HIS A 321 8.58 9.58 23.75
CA HIS A 321 9.57 10.49 23.17
C HIS A 321 10.32 11.26 24.26
N LYS A 322 9.60 11.92 25.19
CA LYS A 322 10.21 12.68 26.29
C LYS A 322 11.12 11.81 27.15
N ARG A 323 10.63 10.62 27.55
CA ARG A 323 11.43 9.65 28.31
C ARG A 323 12.69 9.21 27.57
N THR A 324 12.57 8.92 26.27
CA THR A 324 13.72 8.50 25.44
C THR A 324 14.76 9.62 25.33
N CYS A 325 14.33 10.88 25.25
CA CYS A 325 15.22 12.04 25.25
C CYS A 325 16.03 12.13 26.56
N GLU A 326 15.39 11.92 27.71
CA GLU A 326 16.05 11.93 29.02
C GLU A 326 17.03 10.74 29.17
N GLU A 327 16.60 9.53 28.83
CA GLU A 327 17.45 8.33 28.86
C GLU A 327 18.68 8.48 27.97
N THR A 328 18.49 9.05 26.77
CA THR A 328 19.59 9.36 25.84
C THR A 328 20.57 10.36 26.45
N PHE A 329 20.07 11.42 27.09
CA PHE A 329 20.92 12.43 27.72
C PHE A 329 21.76 11.85 28.86
N GLU A 330 21.15 11.07 29.77
CA GLU A 330 21.88 10.47 30.90
C GLU A 330 22.95 9.48 30.42
N MET A 331 22.66 8.68 29.39
CA MET A 331 23.64 7.79 28.77
C MET A 331 24.81 8.56 28.15
N ILE A 332 24.54 9.63 27.40
CA ILE A 332 25.60 10.47 26.82
C ILE A 332 26.42 11.15 27.92
N MET A 333 25.77 11.57 29.01
CA MET A 333 26.45 12.23 30.11
C MET A 333 27.53 11.36 30.75
N TYR A 334 27.29 10.04 30.85
CA TYR A 334 28.31 9.10 31.28
C TYR A 334 29.55 9.17 30.37
N HIS A 335 29.37 9.12 29.05
CA HIS A 335 30.48 9.20 28.09
C HIS A 335 31.19 10.56 28.09
N VAL A 336 30.47 11.65 28.31
CA VAL A 336 31.05 13.00 28.44
C VAL A 336 31.94 13.10 29.67
N ILE A 337 31.50 12.52 30.80
CA ILE A 337 32.29 12.48 32.04
C ILE A 337 33.53 11.60 31.87
N GLU A 338 33.36 10.40 31.29
CA GLU A 338 34.44 9.45 31.05
C GLU A 338 35.51 10.02 30.11
N ALA A 339 35.09 10.70 29.03
CA ALA A 339 35.99 11.28 28.04
C ALA A 339 36.47 12.70 28.38
N ASP A 340 35.97 13.31 29.48
CA ASP A 340 36.17 14.73 29.83
C ASP A 340 35.97 15.69 28.63
N SER A 341 34.95 15.42 27.82
CA SER A 341 34.76 16.05 26.51
C SER A 341 33.29 16.24 26.15
N HIS A 342 32.96 17.37 25.53
CA HIS A 342 31.62 17.68 25.04
C HIS A 342 31.27 17.00 23.70
N LEU A 343 32.27 16.43 23.00
CA LEU A 343 32.11 15.83 21.67
C LEU A 343 31.04 14.71 21.59
N PRO A 344 30.84 13.85 22.62
CA PRO A 344 29.76 12.86 22.59
C PRO A 344 28.37 13.48 22.40
N PHE A 345 28.11 14.67 22.96
CA PHE A 345 26.84 15.37 22.73
C PHE A 345 26.65 15.73 21.25
N LEU A 346 27.67 16.35 20.64
CA LEU A 346 27.61 16.78 19.24
C LEU A 346 27.44 15.57 18.30
N ARG A 347 28.17 14.49 18.55
CA ARG A 347 28.09 13.27 17.74
C ARG A 347 26.68 12.67 17.76
N VAL A 348 26.07 12.53 18.94
CA VAL A 348 24.71 11.97 19.02
C VAL A 348 23.67 12.92 18.45
N ALA A 349 23.83 14.23 18.65
CA ALA A 349 22.94 15.24 18.04
C ALA A 349 22.97 15.17 16.50
N ASN A 350 24.15 15.08 15.90
CA ASN A 350 24.32 14.90 14.47
C ASN A 350 23.68 13.59 13.98
N ASN A 351 23.94 12.47 14.66
CA ASN A 351 23.33 11.19 14.32
C ASN A 351 21.79 11.24 14.38
N GLN A 352 21.22 11.95 15.36
CA GLN A 352 19.77 12.13 15.47
C GLN A 352 19.21 12.98 14.31
N ASN A 353 19.91 14.05 13.93
CA ASN A 353 19.54 14.87 12.78
C ASN A 353 19.58 14.07 11.47
N GLU A 354 20.61 13.26 11.25
CA GLU A 354 20.67 12.34 10.10
C GLU A 354 19.57 11.28 10.14
N ALA A 355 19.23 10.76 11.33
CA ALA A 355 18.17 9.77 11.49
C ALA A 355 16.77 10.31 11.13
N LEU A 356 16.56 11.64 11.16
CA LEU A 356 15.32 12.25 10.66
C LEU A 356 15.07 11.94 9.19
N LEU A 357 16.13 11.83 8.36
CA LEU A 357 16.02 11.44 6.95
C LEU A 357 15.52 10.00 6.75
N LYS A 358 15.48 9.21 7.82
CA LYS A 358 14.94 7.85 7.86
C LYS A 358 13.60 7.78 8.59
N GLY A 359 12.92 8.92 8.78
CA GLY A 359 11.65 8.98 9.52
C GLY A 359 11.77 8.74 11.04
N LYS A 360 12.99 8.64 11.60
CA LYS A 360 13.19 8.34 13.03
C LYS A 360 13.06 9.60 13.88
N ILE A 361 11.83 9.89 14.30
CA ILE A 361 11.49 11.13 15.03
C ILE A 361 11.42 10.98 16.56
N SER A 362 11.19 9.76 17.06
CA SER A 362 11.06 9.51 18.50
C SER A 362 12.42 9.59 19.18
N GLY A 363 12.46 10.20 20.37
CA GLY A 363 13.70 10.47 21.10
C GLY A 363 14.59 11.58 20.52
N TRP A 364 14.15 12.30 19.48
CA TRP A 364 14.92 13.41 18.94
C TRP A 364 15.06 14.55 19.98
N CYS A 365 16.30 14.82 20.38
CA CYS A 365 16.67 15.89 21.31
C CYS A 365 17.93 16.65 20.87
N ALA A 366 18.29 16.58 19.58
CA ALA A 366 19.53 17.11 19.04
C ALA A 366 19.77 18.60 19.38
N ASN A 367 18.73 19.44 19.32
CA ASN A 367 18.84 20.84 19.73
C ASN A 367 19.27 20.99 21.20
N ALA A 368 18.68 20.19 22.10
CA ALA A 368 19.01 20.23 23.52
C ALA A 368 20.41 19.66 23.78
N LEU A 369 20.84 18.64 23.04
CA LEU A 369 22.20 18.11 23.10
C LEU A 369 23.25 19.14 22.62
N HIS A 370 22.98 19.86 21.53
CA HIS A 370 23.83 20.96 21.08
C HIS A 370 23.94 22.08 22.12
N ALA A 371 22.83 22.44 22.76
CA ALA A 371 22.82 23.43 23.84
C ALA A 371 23.64 22.96 25.05
N ALA A 372 23.46 21.70 25.47
CA ALA A 372 24.24 21.08 26.54
C ALA A 372 25.75 21.07 26.24
N ALA A 373 26.14 20.74 25.01
CA ALA A 373 27.54 20.77 24.57
C ALA A 373 28.16 22.17 24.72
N LYS A 374 27.43 23.20 24.27
CA LYS A 374 27.86 24.60 24.37
C LYS A 374 28.00 25.05 25.83
N ALA A 375 27.05 24.68 26.68
CA ALA A 375 27.08 25.00 28.11
C ALA A 375 28.24 24.30 28.82
N TYR A 376 28.50 23.02 28.49
CA TYR A 376 29.63 22.27 29.03
C TYR A 376 30.96 22.96 28.72
N MET A 377 31.20 23.32 27.45
CA MET A 377 32.42 24.04 27.05
C MET A 377 32.56 25.36 27.78
N GLY A 378 31.53 26.20 27.76
CA GLY A 378 31.57 27.53 28.37
C GLY A 378 31.77 27.49 29.89
N ALA A 379 31.27 26.46 30.57
CA ALA A 379 31.50 26.25 31.99
C ALA A 379 32.93 25.77 32.29
N LYS A 380 33.45 24.84 31.48
CA LYS A 380 34.83 24.34 31.57
C LYS A 380 35.84 25.48 31.44
N ASP A 381 35.65 26.36 30.47
CA ASP A 381 36.52 27.53 30.24
C ASP A 381 36.49 28.54 31.40
N ARG A 382 35.40 28.58 32.17
CA ARG A 382 35.17 29.50 33.29
C ARG A 382 35.46 28.87 34.66
N GLY A 383 35.87 27.60 34.74
CA GLY A 383 36.07 26.88 35.99
C GLY A 383 34.79 26.58 36.77
N ILE A 384 33.62 26.61 36.12
CA ILE A 384 32.31 26.26 36.69
C ILE A 384 32.06 24.77 36.44
N PRO A 385 31.40 24.01 37.35
CA PRO A 385 31.10 22.59 37.14
C PRO A 385 30.40 22.29 35.80
N PRO A 386 31.10 21.70 34.80
CA PRO A 386 30.58 21.61 33.43
C PRO A 386 29.37 20.68 33.28
N VAL A 387 29.33 19.61 34.07
CA VAL A 387 28.24 18.62 34.08
C VAL A 387 26.93 19.24 34.54
N GLN A 388 26.97 20.07 35.59
CA GLN A 388 25.77 20.73 36.12
C GLN A 388 25.24 21.77 35.12
N ALA A 389 26.13 22.53 34.49
CA ALA A 389 25.76 23.49 33.46
C ALA A 389 25.10 22.80 32.24
N ALA A 390 25.67 21.70 31.77
CA ALA A 390 25.12 20.92 30.66
C ALA A 390 23.72 20.37 30.97
N ARG A 391 23.50 19.87 32.19
CA ARG A 391 22.19 19.32 32.64
C ARG A 391 21.11 20.40 32.70
N LEU A 392 21.41 21.57 33.26
CA LEU A 392 20.47 22.69 33.33
C LEU A 392 20.08 23.18 31.92
N GLU A 393 21.07 23.32 31.03
CA GLU A 393 20.82 23.78 29.66
C GLU A 393 20.02 22.75 28.86
N PHE A 394 20.33 21.46 29.00
CA PHE A 394 19.56 20.38 28.37
C PHE A 394 18.09 20.45 28.79
N GLN A 395 17.80 20.54 30.08
CA GLN A 395 16.43 20.60 30.60
C GLN A 395 15.68 21.82 30.05
N SER A 396 16.33 22.99 30.02
CA SER A 396 15.72 24.21 29.48
C SER A 396 15.41 24.10 27.98
N ALA A 397 16.37 23.60 27.18
CA ALA A 397 16.21 23.44 25.75
C ALA A 397 15.27 22.27 25.37
N HIS A 398 15.17 21.22 26.18
CA HIS A 398 14.28 20.09 25.95
C HIS A 398 12.80 20.49 26.05
N LEU A 399 12.45 21.42 26.94
CA LEU A 399 11.10 21.98 27.04
C LEU A 399 10.64 22.73 25.78
N GLN A 400 11.57 23.06 24.88
CA GLN A 400 11.28 23.70 23.59
C GLN A 400 11.05 22.67 22.48
N SER A 401 11.07 21.36 22.77
CA SER A 401 10.78 20.31 21.80
C SER A 401 9.32 20.37 21.35
N ASN A 402 9.11 20.39 20.03
CA ASN A 402 7.78 20.41 19.42
C ASN A 402 7.49 19.05 18.77
N TRP A 403 6.79 18.20 19.53
CA TRP A 403 6.40 16.86 19.09
C TRP A 403 5.56 16.87 17.80
N THR A 404 4.61 17.81 17.70
CA THR A 404 3.77 17.97 16.51
C THR A 404 4.59 18.28 15.26
N LEU A 405 5.59 19.16 15.37
CA LEU A 405 6.50 19.47 14.27
C LEU A 405 7.33 18.23 13.86
N LEU A 406 7.84 17.47 14.83
CA LEU A 406 8.56 16.23 14.57
C LEU A 406 7.71 15.22 13.79
N LYS A 407 6.43 15.07 14.14
CA LYS A 407 5.50 14.21 13.41
C LYS A 407 5.33 14.64 11.96
N HIS A 408 5.13 15.94 11.71
CA HIS A 408 5.03 16.46 10.34
C HIS A 408 6.31 16.24 9.53
N ILE A 409 7.48 16.30 10.17
CA ILE A 409 8.75 15.98 9.52
C ILE A 409 8.83 14.52 9.13
N GLY A 410 8.46 13.61 10.04
CA GLY A 410 8.39 12.18 9.75
C GLY A 410 7.51 11.91 8.53
N GLN A 411 6.30 12.48 8.52
CA GLN A 411 5.37 12.35 7.40
C GLN A 411 5.93 12.93 6.09
N TYR A 412 6.58 14.09 6.15
CA TYR A 412 7.21 14.71 4.98
C TYR A 412 8.30 13.80 4.39
N VAL A 413 9.25 13.35 5.21
CA VAL A 413 10.35 12.49 4.77
C VAL A 413 9.85 11.16 4.20
N ILE A 414 8.87 10.53 4.86
CA ILE A 414 8.24 9.31 4.36
C ILE A 414 7.56 9.57 3.01
N SER A 415 6.82 10.68 2.87
CA SER A 415 6.14 11.02 1.61
C SER A 415 7.10 11.24 0.44
N MET A 416 8.27 11.85 0.68
CA MET A 416 9.32 12.03 -0.33
C MET A 416 9.95 10.69 -0.73
N SER A 417 10.21 9.83 0.27
CA SER A 417 10.78 8.50 0.04
C SER A 417 9.83 7.59 -0.75
N ARG A 418 8.52 7.65 -0.44
CA ARG A 418 7.47 6.95 -1.20
C ARG A 418 7.39 7.39 -2.66
N GLN A 419 7.82 8.60 -2.99
CA GLN A 419 7.86 9.16 -4.35
C GLN A 419 9.23 8.97 -5.04
N ASP A 420 10.12 8.14 -4.48
CA ASP A 420 11.47 7.92 -4.98
C ASP A 420 12.30 9.22 -5.09
N THR A 421 11.99 10.21 -4.25
CA THR A 421 12.70 11.49 -4.24
C THR A 421 13.67 11.53 -3.08
N PRO A 422 15.00 11.44 -3.32
CA PRO A 422 15.98 11.46 -2.25
C PRO A 422 15.91 12.79 -1.50
N THR A 423 15.86 12.72 -0.17
CA THR A 423 15.82 13.90 0.70
C THR A 423 17.15 14.06 1.41
N THR A 424 17.76 15.24 1.32
CA THR A 424 19.00 15.58 2.04
C THR A 424 18.72 16.46 3.26
N LEU A 425 19.67 16.59 4.20
CA LEU A 425 19.52 17.55 5.33
C LEU A 425 19.28 18.99 4.87
N PRO A 426 19.95 19.52 3.82
CA PRO A 426 19.63 20.83 3.26
C PRO A 426 18.18 20.96 2.75
N ASP A 427 17.64 19.95 2.08
CA ASP A 427 16.25 19.96 1.61
C ASP A 427 15.28 19.99 2.79
N LEU A 428 15.56 19.15 3.80
CA LEU A 428 14.78 19.10 5.03
C LEU A 428 14.83 20.43 5.78
N LEU A 429 16.02 21.05 5.91
CA LEU A 429 16.19 22.37 6.53
C LEU A 429 15.36 23.44 5.80
N LYS A 430 15.40 23.44 4.46
CA LYS A 430 14.61 24.38 3.65
C LYS A 430 13.12 24.24 3.94
N TRP A 431 12.62 23.01 4.00
CA TRP A 431 11.21 22.73 4.33
C TRP A 431 10.86 23.14 5.77
N ILE A 432 11.68 22.76 6.75
CA ILE A 432 11.48 23.08 8.17
C ILE A 432 11.46 24.59 8.41
N SER A 433 12.31 25.35 7.73
CA SER A 433 12.40 26.81 7.90
C SER A 433 11.10 27.56 7.54
N GLN A 434 10.19 26.91 6.80
CA GLN A 434 8.89 27.45 6.43
C GLN A 434 7.79 27.12 7.45
N GLN A 435 8.07 26.24 8.41
CA GLN A 435 7.10 25.81 9.44
C GLN A 435 7.12 26.76 10.65
N PRO A 436 5.98 26.96 11.35
CA PRO A 436 5.95 27.68 12.62
C PRO A 436 6.77 26.95 13.69
N ASP A 437 7.33 27.71 14.63
CA ASP A 437 8.10 27.19 15.79
C ASP A 437 9.29 26.27 15.45
N SER A 438 9.82 26.39 14.24
CA SER A 438 10.88 25.54 13.69
C SER A 438 12.31 26.01 13.98
N ARG A 439 12.46 27.15 14.67
CA ARG A 439 13.75 27.84 14.85
C ARG A 439 14.81 26.93 15.48
N HIS A 440 14.46 26.25 16.56
CA HIS A 440 15.40 25.40 17.30
C HIS A 440 15.88 24.21 16.47
N MET A 441 14.99 23.62 15.69
CA MET A 441 15.33 22.51 14.82
C MET A 441 16.18 22.97 13.62
N SER A 442 15.84 24.12 13.03
CA SER A 442 16.62 24.72 11.96
C SER A 442 18.05 25.04 12.41
N VAL A 443 18.22 25.55 13.64
CA VAL A 443 19.55 25.79 14.23
C VAL A 443 20.31 24.48 14.41
N SER A 444 19.67 23.45 14.97
CA SER A 444 20.28 22.13 15.15
C SER A 444 20.78 21.53 13.83
N LEU A 445 19.95 21.58 12.79
CA LEU A 445 20.30 21.05 11.46
C LEU A 445 21.44 21.85 10.82
N ASN A 446 21.45 23.17 10.95
CA ASN A 446 22.56 24.00 10.46
C ASN A 446 23.90 23.64 11.12
N ILE A 447 23.89 23.32 12.42
CA ILE A 447 25.10 22.87 13.14
C ILE A 447 25.62 21.57 12.50
N THR A 448 24.75 20.58 12.27
CA THR A 448 25.14 19.31 11.64
C THR A 448 25.61 19.48 10.20
N ILE A 449 24.93 20.31 9.39
CA ILE A 449 25.34 20.58 8.00
C ILE A 449 26.71 21.26 7.94
N SER A 450 27.03 22.07 8.95
CA SER A 450 28.32 22.76 9.05
C SER A 450 29.44 21.87 9.61
N ASP A 451 29.14 20.63 10.03
CA ASP A 451 30.12 19.69 10.55
C ASP A 451 30.95 19.09 9.38
N PRO A 452 32.28 19.25 9.37
CA PRO A 452 33.15 18.67 8.34
C PRO A 452 33.02 17.16 8.18
N GLN A 453 32.66 16.43 9.25
CA GLN A 453 32.47 14.98 9.19
C GLN A 453 31.22 14.60 8.39
N TYR A 454 30.16 15.42 8.48
CA TYR A 454 28.95 15.24 7.70
C TYR A 454 29.19 15.57 6.22
N THR A 455 29.86 16.68 5.90
CA THR A 455 30.13 17.06 4.50
C THR A 455 30.93 16.01 3.74
N ASN A 456 31.95 15.42 4.38
CA ASN A 456 32.79 14.38 3.77
C ASN A 456 32.04 13.05 3.55
N SER A 457 31.10 12.71 4.42
CA SER A 457 30.31 11.47 4.31
C SER A 457 29.16 11.60 3.30
N ALA A 458 28.53 12.77 3.22
CA ALA A 458 27.47 13.07 2.24
C ALA A 458 27.99 13.03 0.79
N GLU A 459 29.21 13.51 0.52
CA GLU A 459 29.84 13.42 -0.80
C GLU A 459 30.14 11.97 -1.23
N SER A 460 30.38 11.07 -0.26
CA SER A 460 30.65 9.65 -0.52
C SER A 460 29.37 8.81 -0.72
N ALA A 461 28.25 9.25 -0.16
CA ALA A 461 26.96 8.54 -0.19
C ALA A 461 26.12 8.79 -1.46
N LEU A 462 26.54 9.70 -2.34
CA LEU A 462 25.90 9.98 -3.64
C LEU A 462 26.12 8.89 -4.71
N GLN A 463 26.68 7.73 -4.34
CA GLN A 463 26.73 6.55 -5.21
C GLN A 463 25.40 5.77 -5.09
N PRO A 464 24.74 5.40 -6.20
CA PRO A 464 23.42 4.80 -6.17
C PRO A 464 23.46 3.45 -5.44
N ALA A 465 22.70 3.35 -4.35
CA ALA A 465 22.43 2.08 -3.69
C ALA A 465 21.60 1.20 -4.63
N THR A 466 22.02 -0.05 -4.79
CA THR A 466 21.26 -1.04 -5.56
C THR A 466 19.97 -1.37 -4.80
N PRO A 467 18.79 -1.28 -5.44
CA PRO A 467 17.54 -1.66 -4.80
C PRO A 467 17.61 -3.14 -4.43
N ILE A 468 17.30 -3.45 -3.16
CA ILE A 468 17.10 -4.83 -2.71
C ILE A 468 15.77 -5.30 -3.30
N HIS A 469 15.79 -5.71 -4.56
CA HIS A 469 14.76 -6.58 -5.11
C HIS A 469 15.07 -8.03 -4.72
N ASN A 470 14.01 -8.75 -4.39
CA ASN A 470 13.96 -10.19 -4.15
C ASN A 470 14.33 -10.62 -2.71
N LEU A 471 13.34 -10.57 -1.82
CA LEU A 471 13.16 -11.71 -0.93
C LEU A 471 12.58 -12.85 -1.80
N PRO A 472 13.32 -13.94 -2.04
CA PRO A 472 12.73 -15.09 -2.71
C PRO A 472 11.60 -15.61 -1.83
N LEU A 473 10.36 -15.50 -2.31
CA LEU A 473 9.26 -16.30 -1.79
C LEU A 473 9.74 -17.76 -1.88
N LYS A 474 9.89 -18.39 -0.72
CA LYS A 474 10.29 -19.78 -0.63
C LYS A 474 9.21 -20.58 -1.36
N LYS A 475 9.55 -21.19 -2.51
CA LYS A 475 8.65 -22.13 -3.19
C LYS A 475 8.16 -23.12 -2.14
N ILE A 476 6.84 -23.27 -2.04
CA ILE A 476 6.24 -24.31 -1.21
C ILE A 476 6.76 -25.64 -1.78
N ASP A 477 7.54 -26.37 -0.98
CA ASP A 477 8.33 -27.51 -1.45
C ASP A 477 7.47 -28.73 -1.88
N ASP A 478 6.14 -28.66 -1.79
CA ASP A 478 5.26 -29.73 -2.27
C ASP A 478 3.79 -29.26 -2.48
N PRO A 479 3.42 -28.74 -3.66
CA PRO A 479 2.04 -28.32 -3.96
C PRO A 479 1.03 -29.48 -3.86
N ASP A 480 1.47 -30.74 -4.04
CA ASP A 480 0.62 -31.91 -3.93
C ASP A 480 0.20 -32.20 -2.48
N LYS A 481 1.04 -31.82 -1.51
CA LYS A 481 0.71 -31.95 -0.08
C LYS A 481 -0.38 -30.98 0.36
N PHE A 482 -0.36 -29.75 -0.14
CA PHE A 482 -1.41 -28.75 0.15
C PHE A 482 -2.76 -29.18 -0.43
N LEU A 483 -2.77 -29.68 -1.67
CA LEU A 483 -3.98 -30.22 -2.31
C LEU A 483 -4.51 -31.46 -1.56
N SER A 484 -3.63 -32.37 -1.16
CA SER A 484 -4.00 -33.55 -0.35
C SER A 484 -4.56 -33.19 1.02
N ASP A 485 -4.01 -32.16 1.69
CA ASP A 485 -4.50 -31.71 3.01
C ASP A 485 -5.86 -30.99 2.89
N LEU A 486 -6.10 -30.30 1.77
CA LEU A 486 -7.39 -29.68 1.44
C LEU A 486 -8.45 -30.76 1.14
N GLU A 487 -8.13 -31.76 0.32
CA GLU A 487 -9.02 -32.89 0.01
C GLU A 487 -9.39 -33.70 1.26
N ALA A 488 -8.41 -33.93 2.16
CA ALA A 488 -8.64 -34.63 3.42
C ALA A 488 -9.56 -33.85 4.38
N LYS A 489 -9.43 -32.52 4.43
CA LYS A 489 -10.34 -31.66 5.22
C LYS A 489 -11.76 -31.64 4.65
N VAL A 490 -11.88 -31.59 3.32
CA VAL A 490 -13.18 -31.64 2.62
C VAL A 490 -13.88 -32.97 2.87
N GLN A 491 -13.19 -34.11 2.74
CA GLN A 491 -13.77 -35.43 3.01
C GLN A 491 -14.21 -35.60 4.46
N LYS A 492 -13.48 -35.00 5.43
CA LYS A 492 -13.84 -35.03 6.84
C LYS A 492 -15.10 -34.21 7.14
N ALA A 493 -15.28 -33.07 6.46
CA ALA A 493 -16.47 -32.23 6.58
C ALA A 493 -17.75 -32.90 6.01
N TYR A 494 -17.61 -33.82 5.04
CA TYR A 494 -18.73 -34.60 4.49
C TYR A 494 -19.10 -35.84 5.33
N GLN A 495 -18.29 -36.21 6.32
CA GLN A 495 -18.53 -37.38 7.18
C GLN A 495 -19.21 -37.04 8.51
N GLU A 496 -19.33 -35.76 8.87
CA GLU A 496 -20.07 -35.35 10.06
C GLU A 496 -21.59 -35.38 9.78
N PRO A 497 -22.36 -36.23 10.49
CA PRO A 497 -23.81 -36.29 10.30
C PRO A 497 -24.45 -34.99 10.79
N VAL A 498 -25.22 -34.36 9.90
CA VAL A 498 -26.07 -33.22 10.22
C VAL A 498 -27.08 -33.63 11.30
N PRO A 499 -27.15 -32.94 12.46
CA PRO A 499 -28.15 -33.25 13.47
C PRO A 499 -29.56 -33.00 12.92
N PRO A 500 -30.55 -33.86 13.26
CA PRO A 500 -31.89 -33.76 12.70
C PRO A 500 -32.56 -32.44 13.12
N VAL A 501 -33.06 -31.71 12.12
CA VAL A 501 -33.85 -30.49 12.28
C VAL A 501 -35.17 -30.85 12.98
N GLY A 502 -35.33 -30.43 14.22
CA GLY A 502 -36.59 -30.54 14.96
C GLY A 502 -37.63 -29.58 14.40
N ASN A 503 -38.80 -30.10 14.03
CA ASN A 503 -39.96 -29.29 13.66
C ASN A 503 -40.42 -28.41 14.83
N PRO A 504 -40.62 -27.09 14.65
CA PRO A 504 -41.23 -26.27 15.68
C PRO A 504 -42.74 -26.53 15.70
N ALA A 505 -43.23 -27.10 16.80
CA ALA A 505 -44.64 -27.17 17.11
C ALA A 505 -45.18 -25.76 17.44
N ALA A 506 -46.39 -25.47 16.96
CA ALA A 506 -47.09 -24.21 17.19
C ALA A 506 -47.35 -23.98 18.69
N GLU A 507 -46.69 -22.98 19.29
CA GLU A 507 -47.03 -22.46 20.60
C GLU A 507 -48.19 -21.46 20.49
N ALA A 508 -49.24 -21.71 21.28
CA ALA A 508 -50.39 -20.84 21.44
C ALA A 508 -50.00 -19.56 22.23
N PRO A 509 -50.64 -18.41 21.98
CA PRO A 509 -50.30 -17.16 22.65
C PRO A 509 -50.67 -17.20 24.15
N PRO A 510 -49.90 -16.52 25.02
CA PRO A 510 -50.08 -16.60 26.47
C PRO A 510 -51.36 -15.88 26.91
N LYS A 511 -52.13 -16.55 27.77
CA LYS A 511 -53.23 -15.95 28.53
C LYS A 511 -52.65 -15.10 29.65
N PHE A 512 -52.88 -13.79 29.60
CA PHE A 512 -52.70 -12.90 30.75
C PHE A 512 -53.80 -13.18 31.78
N VAL A 513 -53.40 -13.59 32.98
CA VAL A 513 -54.24 -13.63 34.18
C VAL A 513 -53.82 -12.47 35.06
N PHE A 514 -54.77 -11.59 35.38
CA PHE A 514 -54.62 -10.60 36.45
C PHE A 514 -54.89 -11.32 37.77
N GLU A 515 -53.89 -11.35 38.66
CA GLU A 515 -54.11 -11.62 40.08
C GLU A 515 -54.23 -10.27 40.80
N SER A 516 -55.35 -10.12 41.51
CA SER A 516 -55.69 -9.02 42.39
C SER A 516 -55.05 -9.19 43.77
N ASP A 517 -54.83 -8.06 44.42
CA ASP A 517 -54.32 -7.87 45.78
C ASP A 517 -54.91 -8.82 46.84
N ASP A 518 -54.02 -9.29 47.73
CA ASP A 518 -54.20 -9.39 49.18
C ASP A 518 -52.87 -9.11 49.89
#